data_AF-A0A1C4XYJ9-F1
#
_entry.id   AF-A0A1C4XYJ9-F1
#
_cell.length_a   1.000
_cell.length_b   1.000
_cell.length_c   1.000
_cell.angle_alpha   90.00
_cell.angle_beta   90.00
_cell.angle_gamma   90.00
#
_symmetry.space_group_name_H-M   'P 1'
#
loop_
_entity.id
_entity.type
_entity.pdbx_description
1 polymer ?
#
loop_
_entity_poly.entity_id
_entity_poly.type
_entity_poly.pdbx_seq_one_letter_code
_entity_poly.pdbx_strand_id
1 'polypeptide(L)' 'MGFCCEMMRDKVETECDQHPNPFECPDNLIYHQPEPSDERYGLIIHDGGSSYIAIRYCPWCGSALPGMDDEDEPTE' A
#
# COMPACT_ATOMS: atom_id res chain seq x y z
N MET A 1 -8.38 -13.35 0.63
CA MET A 1 -7.02 -13.04 1.10
C MET A 1 -7.14 -12.35 2.44
N GLY A 2 -6.30 -12.66 3.42
CA GLY A 2 -6.27 -11.97 4.71
C GLY A 2 -5.02 -11.08 4.80
N PHE A 3 -5.12 -9.96 5.52
CA PHE A 3 -3.95 -9.14 5.84
C PHE A 3 -2.99 -9.88 6.78
N CYS A 4 -1.69 -9.64 6.63
CA CYS A 4 -0.63 -10.30 7.39
C CYS A 4 -0.59 -9.89 8.88
N CYS A 5 -1.12 -8.72 9.23
CA CYS A 5 -1.31 -8.29 10.62
C CYS A 5 -2.45 -7.26 10.71
N GLU A 6 -2.90 -6.99 11.94
CA GLU A 6 -3.96 -6.02 12.24
C GLU A 6 -3.59 -4.61 11.77
N MET A 7 -2.35 -4.16 12.03
CA MET A 7 -1.94 -2.81 11.63
C MET A 7 -1.93 -2.62 10.11
N MET A 8 -1.59 -3.66 9.34
CA MET A 8 -1.68 -3.63 7.88
C MET A 8 -3.13 -3.47 7.42
N ARG A 9 -4.06 -4.24 8.02
CA ARG A 9 -5.49 -4.12 7.73
C ARG A 9 -6.00 -2.72 8.02
N ASP A 10 -5.76 -2.24 9.24
CA ASP A 10 -6.25 -0.94 9.69
C ASP A 10 -5.79 0.18 8.75
N LYS A 11 -4.54 0.13 8.30
CA LYS A 11 -3.97 1.14 7.41
C LYS A 11 -4.38 1.04 5.95
N VAL A 12 -4.74 -0.14 5.47
CA VAL A 12 -5.33 -0.31 4.12
C VAL A 12 -6.79 0.10 4.11
N GLU A 13 -7.53 -0.23 5.16
CA GLU A 13 -8.97 0.04 5.30
C GLU A 13 -9.26 1.43 5.90
N THR A 14 -8.25 2.29 6.07
CA THR A 14 -8.46 3.64 6.60
C THR A 14 -9.26 4.48 5.59
N GLU A 15 -10.45 4.89 6.00
CA GLU A 15 -11.30 5.85 5.29
C GLU A 15 -11.28 7.20 6.01
N CYS A 16 -11.31 8.30 5.24
CA CYS A 16 -11.33 9.65 5.79
C CYS A 16 -12.59 10.39 5.30
N ASP A 17 -13.48 10.75 6.23
CA ASP A 17 -14.72 11.47 5.92
C ASP A 17 -14.46 12.83 5.22
N GLN A 18 -13.30 13.42 5.45
CA GLN A 18 -12.92 14.73 4.89
C GLN A 18 -12.24 14.63 3.52
N HIS A 19 -11.60 13.50 3.24
CA HIS A 19 -10.77 13.30 2.05
C HIS A 19 -11.18 12.00 1.36
N PRO A 20 -12.10 12.05 0.38
CA PRO A 20 -12.57 10.86 -0.32
C PRO A 20 -11.48 10.21 -1.18
N ASN A 21 -10.47 11.00 -1.59
CA ASN A 21 -9.28 10.48 -2.24
C ASN A 21 -8.22 10.14 -1.17
N PRO A 22 -7.75 8.89 -1.07
CA PRO A 22 -6.76 8.50 -0.07
C PRO A 22 -5.43 9.26 -0.23
N PHE A 23 -5.07 9.71 -1.43
CA PHE A 23 -3.84 10.48 -1.66
C PHE A 23 -3.91 11.91 -1.13
N GLU A 24 -5.12 12.43 -0.86
CA GLU A 24 -5.32 13.76 -0.28
C GLU A 24 -5.37 13.74 1.25
N CYS A 25 -5.46 12.55 1.86
CA CYS A 25 -5.48 12.40 3.31
C CYS A 25 -4.05 12.24 3.85
N PRO A 26 -3.56 13.12 4.75
CA PRO A 26 -2.23 13.00 5.35
C PRO A 26 -2.09 11.82 6.32
N ASP A 27 -3.21 11.21 6.75
CA ASP A 27 -3.23 10.08 7.67
C ASP A 27 -3.34 8.72 6.95
N ASN A 28 -3.61 8.72 5.64
CA ASN A 28 -3.64 7.51 4.82
C ASN A 28 -2.23 7.16 4.35
N LEU A 29 -1.74 6.00 4.78
CA LEU A 29 -0.36 5.59 4.53
C LEU A 29 -0.25 4.54 3.42
N ILE A 30 -1.22 3.62 3.32
CA ILE A 30 -1.13 2.49 2.41
C ILE A 30 -2.13 2.66 1.28
N TYR A 31 -1.62 2.60 0.05
CA TYR A 31 -2.42 2.41 -1.14
C TYR A 31 -2.46 0.91 -1.49
N HIS A 32 -3.65 0.39 -1.75
CA HIS A 32 -3.87 -0.95 -2.27
C HIS A 32 -4.51 -0.87 -3.65
N GLN A 33 -3.92 -1.54 -4.64
CA GLN A 33 -4.48 -1.54 -5.99
C GLN A 33 -5.87 -2.23 -5.98
N PRO A 34 -6.94 -1.54 -6.41
CA PRO A 34 -8.28 -2.14 -6.44
C PRO A 34 -8.43 -3.30 -7.43
N GLU A 35 -7.64 -3.35 -8.51
CA GLU A 35 -7.71 -4.42 -9.50
C GLU A 35 -7.16 -5.75 -8.95
N PRO A 36 -7.99 -6.81 -8.82
CA PRO A 36 -7.55 -8.07 -8.21
C PRO A 36 -6.48 -8.82 -9.00
N SER A 37 -6.33 -8.54 -10.30
CA SER A 37 -5.28 -9.12 -11.16
C SER A 37 -3.91 -8.47 -10.99
N ASP A 38 -3.83 -7.41 -10.20
CA ASP A 38 -2.64 -6.56 -10.02
C ASP A 38 -2.53 -6.19 -8.53
N GLU A 39 -2.63 -7.21 -7.66
CA GLU A 39 -2.63 -7.03 -6.21
C GLU A 39 -1.28 -6.48 -5.74
N ARG A 40 -1.19 -5.16 -5.54
CA ARG A 40 0.03 -4.51 -5.06
C ARG A 40 -0.26 -3.53 -3.95
N TYR A 41 0.74 -3.36 -3.10
CA TYR A 41 0.71 -2.43 -1.98
C TYR A 41 1.74 -1.33 -2.19
N GLY A 42 1.37 -0.11 -1.88
CA GLY A 42 2.22 1.06 -1.95
C GLY A 42 2.18 1.87 -0.66
N LEU A 43 3.32 2.46 -0.29
CA LEU A 43 3.39 3.53 0.69
C LEU A 43 3.15 4.86 -0.02
N ILE A 44 2.10 5.58 0.37
CA ILE A 44 1.73 6.87 -0.22
C ILE A 44 2.85 7.90 0.03
N ILE A 45 3.20 8.68 -1.00
CA ILE A 45 4.07 9.84 -0.88
C ILE A 45 3.17 11.09 -0.84
N HIS A 46 3.19 11.82 0.27
CA HIS A 46 2.45 13.07 0.43
C HIS A 46 3.21 14.27 -0.17
N ASP A 47 3.45 14.21 -1.49
CA ASP A 47 4.11 15.28 -2.27
C ASP A 47 3.10 16.29 -2.86
N GLY A 48 1.81 16.12 -2.59
CA GLY A 48 0.71 16.89 -3.18
C GLY A 48 0.14 16.28 -4.47
N GLY A 49 0.62 15.10 -4.89
CA GLY A 49 0.09 14.32 -6.02
C GLY A 49 -0.49 12.97 -5.59
N SER A 50 -0.52 12.01 -6.53
CA SER A 50 -0.97 10.62 -6.29
C SER A 50 0.18 9.63 -6.43
N SER A 51 1.31 9.98 -5.83
CA SER A 51 2.55 9.21 -5.86
C SER A 51 2.56 8.14 -4.75
N TYR A 52 3.14 6.98 -5.01
CA TYR A 52 3.42 5.96 -4.00
C TYR A 52 4.68 5.16 -4.36
N ILE A 53 5.33 4.59 -3.35
CA ILE A 53 6.43 3.63 -3.51
C ILE A 53 5.85 2.24 -3.27
N ALA A 54 6.01 1.36 -4.24
CA ALA A 54 5.56 -0.02 -4.10
C ALA A 54 6.39 -0.75 -3.02
N ILE A 55 5.74 -1.54 -2.17
CA ILE A 55 6.37 -2.23 -1.03
C ILE A 55 6.21 -3.75 -1.12
N ARG A 56 7.30 -4.49 -0.88
CA ARG A 56 7.35 -5.98 -0.88
C ARG A 56 7.02 -6.60 0.47
N TYR A 57 7.20 -5.83 1.54
CA TYR A 57 7.08 -6.31 2.90
C TYR A 57 6.21 -5.36 3.72
N CYS A 58 5.42 -5.94 4.63
CA CYS A 58 4.63 -5.18 5.57
C CYS A 58 5.54 -4.30 6.45
N PRO A 59 5.29 -2.97 6.54
CA PRO A 59 6.10 -2.07 7.37
C PRO A 59 6.05 -2.40 8.87
N TRP A 60 5.08 -3.19 9.30
CA TRP A 60 4.81 -3.46 10.71
C TRP A 60 5.26 -4.84 11.17
N CYS A 61 4.95 -5.90 10.41
CA CYS A 61 5.32 -7.27 10.80
C CYS A 61 6.40 -7.90 9.91
N GLY A 62 6.84 -7.23 8.84
CA GLY A 62 7.88 -7.73 7.94
C GLY A 62 7.47 -8.92 7.07
N SER A 63 6.20 -9.35 7.09
CA SER A 63 5.71 -10.42 6.20
C SER A 63 5.74 -9.96 4.75
N ALA A 64 6.11 -10.86 3.84
CA ALA A 64 6.03 -10.62 2.41
C ALA A 64 4.56 -10.36 2.00
N LEU A 65 4.37 -9.41 1.10
CA LEU A 65 3.08 -9.03 0.54
C LEU A 65 2.93 -9.67 -0.86
N PRO A 66 1.69 -9.99 -1.30
CA PRO A 66 1.45 -10.56 -2.61
C PRO A 66 1.69 -9.53 -3.75
N GLY A 67 1.88 -10.06 -4.96
CA GLY A 67 1.93 -9.34 -6.23
C GLY A 67 3.14 -8.45 -6.49
N MET A 68 4.28 -8.80 -5.91
CA MET A 68 5.56 -8.50 -6.55
C MET A 68 6.19 -9.81 -7.02
N ASP A 69 6.13 -10.03 -8.33
CA ASP A 69 6.91 -11.09 -8.96
C ASP A 69 8.41 -10.70 -8.90
N ASP A 70 9.29 -11.68 -8.78
CA ASP A 70 10.75 -11.50 -8.67
C ASP A 70 11.39 -10.81 -9.90
N GLU A 71 10.63 -10.54 -10.96
CA GLU A 71 11.10 -9.95 -12.22
C GLU A 71 11.43 -8.44 -12.11
N ASP A 72 11.02 -7.76 -11.03
CA ASP A 72 11.38 -6.37 -10.71
C ASP A 72 12.62 -6.26 -9.80
N GLU A 73 13.45 -7.30 -9.66
CA GLU A 73 14.74 -7.17 -8.97
C GLU A 73 15.68 -6.32 -9.84
N PRO A 74 16.19 -5.16 -9.35
CA PRO A 74 17.15 -4.39 -10.13
C PRO A 74 18.41 -5.23 -10.28
N THR A 75 18.70 -5.67 -11.51
CA THR A 75 20.00 -6.28 -11.84
C THR A 75 21.09 -5.26 -11.52
N GLU A 76 22.01 -5.66 -10.64
CA GLU A 76 23.17 -4.87 -10.18
C GLU A 76 24.00 -4.27 -11.31
#